data_AF-A0A524I998-F1
#
_entry.id   AF-A0A524I998-F1
#
_cell.length_a   1.000
_cell.length_b   1.000
_cell.length_c   1.000
_cell.angle_alpha   90.00
_cell.angle_beta   90.00
_cell.angle_gamma   90.00
#
_symmetry.space_group_name_H-M   'P 1'
#
loop_
_entity.id
_entity.type
_entity.pdbx_description
1 polymer ?
#
loop_
_entity_poly.entity_id
_entity_poly.type
_entity_poly.pdbx_seq_one_letter_code
_entity_poly.pdbx_strand_id
1 'polypeptide(L)'
;MRRQMEKETLYSLLILAPLGGLLLGFLLGWGVRRSDDSKFQAESDNLRLTNRELSQDIARTEQELSRQKEIATKIPMVVKKLSGRVSPEAIPAIAVRFVKDFFHASQVGYFAPAGKEGMYTLVEGIGFPEGWKGTIQIGVDEGILGMALQSRVIATREGYLTSRLAWPAGIRSLE
;
A
#
# COMPACT_ATOMS: atom_id res chain seq x y z
N MET A 1 93.17 15.14 -5.33
CA MET A 1 91.85 15.32 -5.98
C MET A 1 90.91 14.10 -5.95
N ARG A 2 91.32 12.87 -5.57
CA ARG A 2 90.41 11.70 -5.47
C ARG A 2 89.48 11.67 -4.23
N ARG A 3 89.89 12.25 -3.08
CA ARG A 3 89.11 12.23 -1.83
C ARG A 3 87.97 13.26 -1.74
N GLN A 4 87.90 14.23 -2.65
CA GLN A 4 86.79 15.20 -2.68
C GLN A 4 85.58 14.68 -3.49
N MET A 5 85.80 13.87 -4.52
CA MET A 5 84.71 13.29 -5.32
C MET A 5 83.87 12.23 -4.59
N GLU A 6 84.43 11.50 -3.61
CA GLU A 6 83.67 10.52 -2.82
C GLU A 6 82.69 11.15 -1.82
N LYS A 7 82.96 12.39 -1.36
CA LYS A 7 82.08 13.05 -0.40
C LYS A 7 80.80 13.57 -1.07
N GLU A 8 80.89 14.11 -2.28
CA GLU A 8 79.71 14.62 -2.99
C GLU A 8 78.74 13.51 -3.42
N THR A 9 79.25 12.32 -3.78
CA THR A 9 78.40 11.16 -4.08
C THR A 9 77.72 10.60 -2.83
N LEU A 10 78.41 10.59 -1.68
CA LEU A 10 77.83 10.20 -0.39
C LEU A 10 76.74 11.15 0.08
N TYR A 11 76.91 12.48 -0.05
CA TYR A 11 75.88 13.46 0.29
C TYR A 11 74.66 13.36 -0.65
N SER A 12 74.88 13.13 -1.94
CA SER A 12 73.80 12.95 -2.92
C SER A 12 72.96 11.71 -2.60
N LEU A 13 73.59 10.59 -2.23
CA LEU A 13 72.92 9.35 -1.81
C LEU A 13 72.15 9.52 -0.49
N LEU A 14 72.68 10.29 0.46
CA LEU A 14 72.03 10.56 1.76
C LEU A 14 70.77 11.42 1.63
N ILE A 15 70.68 12.28 0.61
CA ILE A 15 69.52 13.15 0.36
C ILE A 15 68.47 12.44 -0.51
N LEU A 16 68.87 11.56 -1.43
CA LEU A 16 67.95 10.81 -2.29
C LEU A 16 67.18 9.69 -1.55
N ALA A 17 67.78 9.07 -0.54
CA ALA A 17 67.15 8.01 0.26
C ALA A 17 65.85 8.45 0.98
N PRO A 18 65.80 9.58 1.71
CA PRO A 18 64.56 10.04 2.36
C PRO A 18 63.49 10.50 1.36
N LEU A 19 63.90 11.03 0.21
CA LEU A 19 63.01 11.41 -0.89
C LEU A 19 62.29 10.19 -1.50
N GLY A 20 63.01 9.09 -1.71
CA GLY A 20 62.43 7.82 -2.14
C GLY A 20 61.43 7.25 -1.12
N GLY A 21 61.78 7.32 0.17
CA GLY A 21 60.89 6.88 1.26
C GLY A 21 59.60 7.71 1.36
N LEU A 22 59.68 9.04 1.20
CA LEU A 22 58.52 9.92 1.18
C LEU A 22 57.60 9.66 -0.01
N LEU A 23 58.15 9.46 -1.21
CA LEU A 23 57.37 9.13 -2.40
C LEU A 23 56.67 7.79 -2.28
N LEU A 24 57.37 6.75 -1.78
CA LEU A 24 56.77 5.44 -1.55
C LEU A 24 55.69 5.47 -0.46
N GLY A 25 55.96 6.16 0.65
CA GLY A 25 54.97 6.36 1.72
C GLY A 25 53.74 7.13 1.25
N PHE A 26 53.93 8.14 0.41
CA PHE A 26 52.83 8.92 -0.17
C PHE A 26 51.99 8.11 -1.16
N LEU A 27 52.63 7.34 -2.05
CA LEU A 27 51.92 6.49 -3.02
C LEU A 27 51.14 5.37 -2.34
N LEU A 28 51.73 4.71 -1.33
CA LEU A 28 51.06 3.67 -0.56
C LEU A 28 49.91 4.25 0.28
N GLY A 29 50.14 5.37 0.97
CA GLY A 29 49.11 6.04 1.77
C GLY A 29 47.94 6.56 0.92
N TRP A 30 48.22 7.08 -0.27
CA TRP A 30 47.17 7.56 -1.18
C TRP A 30 46.35 6.42 -1.79
N GLY A 31 46.99 5.32 -2.18
CA GLY A 31 46.30 4.14 -2.71
C GLY A 31 45.35 3.49 -1.70
N VAL A 32 45.80 3.32 -0.45
CA VAL A 32 44.98 2.74 0.62
C VAL A 32 43.81 3.66 0.96
N ARG A 33 44.06 4.97 1.15
CA ARG A 33 43.03 5.95 1.52
C ARG A 33 41.92 6.07 0.47
N ARG A 34 42.28 6.04 -0.82
CA ARG A 34 41.29 6.12 -1.91
C ARG A 34 40.42 4.85 -1.99
N SER A 35 40.96 3.69 -1.62
CA SER A 35 40.22 2.43 -1.61
C SER A 35 39.24 2.34 -0.43
N ASP A 36 39.65 2.79 0.76
CA ASP A 36 38.79 2.79 1.95
C ASP A 36 37.64 3.80 1.84
N ASP A 37 37.90 5.01 1.33
CA ASP A 37 36.83 6.01 1.15
C ASP A 37 35.75 5.50 0.18
N SER A 38 36.13 4.77 -0.88
CA SER A 38 35.17 4.21 -1.84
C SER A 38 34.33 3.07 -1.25
N LYS A 39 34.95 2.21 -0.44
CA LYS A 39 34.25 1.11 0.25
C LYS A 39 33.33 1.63 1.34
N PHE A 40 33.81 2.61 2.11
CA PHE A 40 33.04 3.24 3.18
C PHE A 40 31.83 4.01 2.62
N GLN A 41 31.99 4.69 1.48
CA GLN A 41 30.86 5.32 0.79
C GLN A 41 29.86 4.29 0.25
N ALA A 42 30.33 3.22 -0.39
CA ALA A 42 29.45 2.16 -0.90
C ALA A 42 28.69 1.44 0.23
N GLU A 43 29.33 1.18 1.36
CA GLU A 43 28.70 0.59 2.54
C GLU A 43 27.71 1.55 3.20
N SER A 44 28.04 2.84 3.28
CA SER A 44 27.13 3.87 3.80
C SER A 44 25.89 4.03 2.92
N ASP A 45 26.05 4.02 1.60
CA ASP A 45 24.95 4.12 0.65
C ASP A 45 24.07 2.86 0.70
N ASN A 46 24.67 1.68 0.82
CA ASN A 46 23.93 0.44 1.00
C ASN A 46 23.12 0.45 2.31
N LEU A 47 23.74 0.85 3.42
CA LEU A 47 23.05 0.98 4.72
C LEU A 47 21.91 1.99 4.66
N ARG A 48 22.06 3.11 3.93
CA ARG A 48 20.99 4.09 3.72
C ARG A 48 19.84 3.52 2.90
N LEU A 49 20.13 2.74 1.86
CA LEU A 49 19.12 2.06 1.06
C LEU A 49 18.36 1.04 1.91
N THR A 50 19.06 0.19 2.66
CA THR A 50 18.45 -0.80 3.55
C THR A 50 17.62 -0.13 4.65
N ASN A 51 18.09 0.96 5.24
CA ASN A 51 17.34 1.68 6.27
C ASN A 51 16.06 2.31 5.69
N ARG A 52 16.12 2.83 4.46
CA ARG A 52 14.95 3.35 3.74
C ARG A 52 13.94 2.26 3.42
N GLU A 53 14.40 1.10 2.96
CA GLU A 53 13.56 -0.06 2.65
C GLU A 53 12.89 -0.60 3.92
N LEU A 54 13.65 -0.81 5.00
CA LEU A 54 13.13 -1.22 6.31
C LEU A 54 12.12 -0.20 6.87
N SER A 55 12.38 1.10 6.72
CA SER A 55 11.44 2.14 7.15
C SER A 55 10.14 2.11 6.35
N GLN A 56 10.21 1.82 5.04
CA GLN A 56 9.04 1.65 4.20
C GLN A 56 8.24 0.41 4.58
N ASP A 57 8.91 -0.70 4.90
CA ASP A 57 8.26 -1.92 5.33
C ASP A 57 7.61 -1.77 6.71
N ILE A 58 8.27 -1.10 7.66
CA ILE A 58 7.67 -0.75 8.96
C ILE A 58 6.41 0.08 8.74
N ALA A 59 6.45 1.10 7.89
CA ALA A 59 5.28 1.93 7.60
C ALA A 59 4.13 1.13 6.98
N ARG A 60 4.43 0.19 6.06
CA ARG A 60 3.43 -0.72 5.49
C ARG A 60 2.84 -1.66 6.53
N THR A 61 3.67 -2.28 7.35
CA THR A 61 3.21 -3.19 8.43
C THR A 61 2.39 -2.44 9.47
N GLU A 62 2.78 -1.23 9.87
CA GLU A 62 1.98 -0.39 10.78
C GLU A 62 0.62 -0.03 10.18
N GLN A 63 0.58 0.28 8.88
CA GLN A 63 -0.67 0.56 8.16
C GLN A 63 -1.59 -0.67 8.11
N GLU A 64 -1.03 -1.85 7.82
CA GLU A 64 -1.76 -3.11 7.85
C GLU A 64 -2.28 -3.45 9.26
N LEU A 65 -1.45 -3.25 10.28
CA LEU A 65 -1.79 -3.52 11.68
C LEU A 65 -2.84 -2.53 12.20
N SER A 66 -2.80 -1.27 11.76
CA SER A 66 -3.85 -0.28 12.00
C SER A 66 -5.17 -0.69 11.36
N ARG A 67 -5.14 -1.13 10.09
CA ARG A 67 -6.33 -1.61 9.38
C ARG A 67 -6.92 -2.86 10.03
N GLN A 68 -6.08 -3.81 10.47
CA GLN A 68 -6.51 -4.99 11.20
C GLN A 68 -7.12 -4.64 12.56
N LYS A 69 -6.53 -3.69 13.31
CA LYS A 69 -7.10 -3.18 14.57
C LYS A 69 -8.45 -2.50 14.36
N GLU A 70 -8.61 -1.74 13.28
CA GLU A 70 -9.87 -1.09 12.92
C GLU A 70 -10.97 -2.12 12.62
N ILE A 71 -10.65 -3.18 11.86
CA ILE A 71 -11.54 -4.32 11.60
C ILE A 71 -11.93 -5.02 12.91
N ALA A 72 -10.94 -5.35 13.74
CA ALA A 72 -11.12 -6.11 14.98
C ALA A 72 -11.93 -5.35 16.04
N THR A 73 -11.92 -4.02 16.03
CA THR A 73 -12.66 -3.19 17.00
C THR A 73 -14.03 -2.78 16.49
N LYS A 74 -14.14 -2.37 15.23
CA LYS A 74 -15.39 -1.80 14.70
C LYS A 74 -16.45 -2.88 14.39
N ILE A 75 -16.05 -4.05 13.88
CA ILE A 75 -17.01 -5.12 13.54
C ILE A 75 -17.76 -5.64 14.78
N PRO A 76 -17.11 -6.00 15.89
CA PRO A 76 -17.82 -6.49 17.08
C PRO A 76 -18.74 -5.44 17.71
N MET A 77 -18.37 -4.15 17.66
CA MET A 77 -19.26 -3.08 18.15
C MET A 77 -20.53 -2.95 17.34
N VAL A 78 -20.47 -3.12 16.01
CA VAL A 78 -21.66 -3.09 15.16
C VAL A 78 -22.51 -4.32 15.39
N VAL A 79 -21.90 -5.51 15.46
CA VAL A 79 -22.62 -6.74 15.82
C VAL A 79 -23.32 -6.57 17.17
N LYS A 80 -22.66 -6.01 18.19
CA LYS A 80 -23.25 -5.73 19.51
C LYS A 80 -24.39 -4.72 19.46
N LYS A 81 -24.27 -3.66 18.63
CA LYS A 81 -25.33 -2.68 18.42
C LYS A 81 -26.53 -3.30 17.71
N LEU A 82 -26.30 -4.17 16.72
CA LEU A 82 -27.34 -4.88 15.98
C LEU A 82 -27.97 -6.03 16.76
N SER A 83 -27.24 -6.65 17.70
CA SER A 83 -27.72 -7.75 18.54
C SER A 83 -28.42 -7.28 19.83
N GLY A 84 -28.30 -6.00 20.20
CA GLY A 84 -29.18 -5.38 21.19
C GLY A 84 -30.61 -5.29 20.63
N ARG A 85 -31.62 -5.09 21.49
CA ARG A 85 -33.04 -4.91 21.08
C ARG A 85 -33.23 -3.68 20.18
N VAL A 86 -32.78 -3.77 18.94
CA VAL A 86 -32.96 -2.78 17.90
C VAL A 86 -34.17 -3.22 17.09
N SER A 87 -35.11 -2.30 16.88
CA SER A 87 -36.22 -2.56 15.97
C SER A 87 -35.66 -2.96 14.60
N PRO A 88 -36.17 -4.01 13.93
CA PRO A 88 -35.74 -4.40 12.59
C PRO A 88 -35.69 -3.23 11.60
N GLU A 89 -36.58 -2.25 11.77
CA GLU A 89 -36.67 -1.03 10.95
C GLU A 89 -35.46 -0.09 11.10
N ALA A 90 -34.75 -0.14 12.23
CA ALA A 90 -33.58 0.70 12.50
C ALA A 90 -32.26 0.06 11.99
N ILE A 91 -32.28 -1.23 11.65
CA ILE A 91 -31.09 -1.95 11.18
C ILE A 91 -30.50 -1.34 9.90
N PRO A 92 -31.28 -1.05 8.84
CA PRO A 92 -30.76 -0.43 7.63
C PRO A 92 -30.00 0.87 7.88
N ALA A 93 -30.55 1.76 8.70
CA ALA A 93 -29.91 3.04 9.02
C ALA A 93 -28.58 2.87 9.75
N ILE A 94 -28.49 1.92 10.68
CA ILE A 94 -27.25 1.61 11.38
C ILE A 94 -26.22 1.02 10.41
N ALA A 95 -26.63 0.09 9.55
CA ALA A 95 -25.76 -0.57 8.60
C ALA A 95 -25.20 0.41 7.56
N VAL A 96 -26.05 1.24 6.96
CA VAL A 96 -25.64 2.24 5.95
C VAL A 96 -24.64 3.24 6.54
N ARG A 97 -24.90 3.75 7.75
CA ARG A 97 -23.96 4.65 8.44
C ARG A 97 -22.63 3.96 8.73
N PHE A 98 -22.65 2.74 9.23
CA PHE A 98 -21.43 1.99 9.50
C PHE A 98 -20.60 1.77 8.24
N VAL A 99 -21.23 1.30 7.15
CA VAL A 99 -20.54 1.05 5.87
C VAL A 99 -19.94 2.34 5.32
N LYS A 100 -20.69 3.46 5.40
CA LYS A 100 -20.18 4.77 4.99
C LYS A 100 -18.92 5.15 5.77
N ASP A 101 -18.97 5.08 7.09
CA ASP A 101 -17.86 5.49 7.96
C ASP A 101 -16.66 4.54 7.85
N PHE A 102 -16.92 3.24 7.64
CA PHE A 102 -15.88 2.22 7.53
C PHE A 102 -15.13 2.30 6.19
N PHE A 103 -15.85 2.46 5.09
CA PHE A 103 -15.24 2.53 3.75
C PHE A 103 -14.93 3.96 3.30
N HIS A 104 -15.24 4.97 4.11
CA HIS A 104 -15.14 6.38 3.74
C HIS A 104 -15.85 6.70 2.41
N ALA A 105 -16.97 6.00 2.15
CA ALA A 105 -17.69 6.10 0.89
C ALA A 105 -18.46 7.42 0.79
N SER A 106 -18.52 8.00 -0.41
CA SER A 106 -19.33 9.20 -0.67
C SER A 106 -20.82 8.88 -0.60
N GLN A 107 -21.22 7.72 -1.11
CA GLN A 107 -22.61 7.27 -1.19
C GLN A 107 -22.73 5.81 -0.74
N VAL A 108 -23.74 5.53 0.07
CA VAL A 108 -24.08 4.16 0.51
C VAL A 108 -25.59 4.03 0.58
N GLY A 109 -26.13 2.97 0.01
CA GLY A 109 -27.57 2.71 -0.06
C GLY A 109 -27.91 1.27 0.32
N TYR A 110 -29.02 1.11 1.03
CA TYR A 110 -29.63 -0.17 1.35
C TYR A 110 -30.90 -0.34 0.52
N PHE A 111 -30.90 -1.38 -0.30
CA PHE A 111 -32.01 -1.73 -1.18
C PHE A 111 -32.70 -2.99 -0.66
N ALA A 112 -34.03 -2.97 -0.62
CA ALA A 112 -34.83 -4.11 -0.20
C ALA A 112 -35.94 -4.40 -1.23
N PRO A 113 -36.48 -5.64 -1.28
CA PRO A 113 -37.59 -5.97 -2.15
C PRO A 113 -38.77 -5.02 -1.91
N ALA A 114 -39.24 -4.37 -2.98
CA ALA A 114 -40.54 -3.74 -2.99
C ALA A 114 -41.58 -4.84 -3.22
N GLY A 115 -42.82 -4.67 -2.77
CA GLY A 115 -43.87 -5.70 -2.89
C GLY A 115 -44.21 -6.16 -4.32
N LYS A 116 -43.54 -5.62 -5.36
CA LYS A 116 -43.55 -6.15 -6.73
C LYS A 116 -42.40 -7.13 -6.92
N GLU A 117 -42.71 -8.32 -7.41
CA GLU A 117 -41.73 -9.36 -7.67
C GLU A 117 -40.60 -8.86 -8.56
N GLY A 118 -39.36 -9.11 -8.16
CA GLY A 118 -38.17 -8.72 -8.93
C GLY A 118 -37.79 -7.24 -8.86
N MET A 119 -38.44 -6.41 -8.04
CA MET A 119 -38.09 -5.00 -7.88
C MET A 119 -37.53 -4.70 -6.49
N TYR A 120 -36.46 -3.91 -6.44
CA TYR A 120 -35.82 -3.47 -5.20
C TYR A 120 -35.91 -1.96 -5.09
N THR A 121 -36.22 -1.45 -3.92
CA THR A 121 -36.32 -0.01 -3.65
C THR A 121 -35.26 0.44 -2.67
N LEU A 122 -34.74 1.67 -2.86
CA LEU A 122 -33.86 2.31 -1.89
C LEU A 122 -34.63 2.60 -0.59
N VAL A 123 -34.40 1.80 0.45
CA VAL A 123 -35.05 1.97 1.77
C VAL A 123 -34.30 2.96 2.64
N GLU A 124 -32.97 2.98 2.55
CA GLU A 124 -32.13 3.89 3.32
C GLU A 124 -30.88 4.25 2.54
N GLY A 125 -30.43 5.50 2.62
CA GLY A 125 -29.26 5.93 1.85
C GLY A 125 -28.63 7.21 2.35
N ILE A 126 -27.30 7.27 2.34
CA ILE A 126 -26.53 8.47 2.67
C ILE A 126 -25.78 8.91 1.41
N GLY A 127 -25.80 10.23 1.14
CA GLY A 127 -25.12 10.83 -0.02
C GLY A 127 -25.93 10.78 -1.32
N PHE A 128 -27.15 10.22 -1.30
CA PHE A 128 -28.10 10.30 -2.41
C PHE A 128 -28.91 11.60 -2.38
N PRO A 129 -29.44 12.06 -3.53
CA PRO A 129 -30.33 13.20 -3.57
C PRO A 129 -31.58 13.02 -2.70
N GLU A 130 -32.07 14.13 -2.15
CA GLU A 130 -33.33 14.15 -1.41
C GLU A 130 -34.49 13.68 -2.32
N GLY A 131 -35.38 12.85 -1.77
CA GLY A 131 -36.51 12.26 -2.52
C GLY A 131 -36.20 10.98 -3.28
N TRP A 132 -34.97 10.46 -3.27
CA TRP A 132 -34.67 9.15 -3.89
C TRP A 132 -35.12 7.97 -3.03
N LYS A 133 -35.10 8.14 -1.71
CA LYS A 133 -35.54 7.12 -0.75
C LYS A 133 -37.02 6.80 -0.98
N GLY A 134 -37.33 5.52 -1.16
CA GLY A 134 -38.68 5.03 -1.45
C GLY A 134 -39.14 5.23 -2.90
N THR A 135 -38.42 5.99 -3.72
CA THR A 135 -38.82 6.33 -5.09
C THR A 135 -38.01 5.57 -6.14
N ILE A 136 -36.71 5.40 -5.91
CA ILE A 136 -35.85 4.65 -6.84
C ILE A 136 -36.16 3.17 -6.72
N GLN A 137 -36.51 2.56 -7.85
CA GLN A 137 -36.70 1.12 -8.01
C GLN A 137 -35.70 0.58 -9.03
N ILE A 138 -35.13 -0.58 -8.74
CA ILE A 138 -34.14 -1.27 -9.58
C ILE A 138 -34.62 -2.71 -9.78
N GLY A 139 -34.65 -3.17 -11.03
CA GLY A 139 -34.94 -4.56 -11.37
C GLY A 139 -33.81 -5.52 -10.97
N VAL A 140 -34.15 -6.76 -10.68
CA VAL A 140 -33.17 -7.83 -10.39
C VAL A 140 -32.24 -8.11 -11.58
N ASP A 141 -32.62 -7.73 -12.79
CA ASP A 141 -31.84 -7.83 -14.02
C ASP A 141 -31.10 -6.53 -14.40
N GLU A 142 -31.22 -5.49 -13.58
CA GLU A 142 -30.68 -4.17 -13.89
C GLU A 142 -29.36 -3.87 -13.17
N GLY A 143 -28.36 -3.52 -13.97
CA GLY A 143 -27.10 -2.96 -13.47
C GLY A 143 -26.30 -3.90 -12.56
N ILE A 144 -25.40 -3.30 -11.77
CA ILE A 144 -24.49 -4.01 -10.87
C ILE A 144 -25.28 -4.65 -9.71
N LEU A 145 -26.30 -3.95 -9.21
CA LEU A 145 -27.12 -4.44 -8.11
C LEU A 145 -27.91 -5.68 -8.52
N GLY A 146 -28.54 -5.68 -9.71
CA GLY A 146 -29.23 -6.84 -10.24
C GLY A 146 -28.30 -8.05 -10.38
N MET A 147 -27.10 -7.85 -10.94
CA MET A 147 -26.07 -8.90 -11.02
C MET A 147 -25.70 -9.47 -9.64
N ALA A 148 -25.48 -8.60 -8.64
CA ALA A 148 -25.18 -9.03 -7.28
C ALA A 148 -26.31 -9.87 -6.68
N LEU A 149 -27.57 -9.49 -6.93
CA LEU A 149 -28.76 -10.18 -6.44
C LEU A 149 -28.95 -11.55 -7.10
N GLN A 150 -28.79 -11.65 -8.43
CA GLN A 150 -28.96 -12.90 -9.18
C GLN A 150 -27.89 -13.93 -8.82
N SER A 151 -26.63 -13.51 -8.82
CA SER A 151 -25.51 -14.41 -8.57
C SER A 151 -25.22 -14.62 -7.08
N ARG A 152 -25.86 -13.86 -6.19
CA ARG A 152 -25.62 -13.86 -4.73
C ARG A 152 -24.14 -13.62 -4.39
N VAL A 153 -23.50 -12.70 -5.10
CA VAL A 153 -22.08 -12.35 -4.94
C VAL A 153 -21.91 -10.87 -4.65
N ILE A 154 -20.75 -10.52 -4.09
CA ILE A 154 -20.30 -9.13 -4.03
C ILE A 154 -19.87 -8.73 -5.44
N ALA A 155 -20.63 -7.85 -6.08
CA ALA A 155 -20.30 -7.33 -7.40
C ALA A 155 -19.52 -6.00 -7.27
N THR A 156 -18.46 -5.87 -8.06
CA THR A 156 -17.73 -4.60 -8.25
C THR A 156 -18.03 -4.02 -9.62
N ARG A 157 -17.69 -2.75 -9.82
CA ARG A 157 -17.83 -2.09 -11.13
C ARG A 157 -17.02 -2.82 -12.19
N GLU A 158 -15.79 -3.19 -11.88
CA GLU A 158 -14.86 -3.87 -12.78
C GLU A 158 -15.39 -5.26 -13.15
N GLY A 159 -15.91 -6.00 -12.16
CA GLY A 159 -16.53 -7.31 -12.38
C GLY A 159 -17.78 -7.22 -13.27
N TYR A 160 -18.61 -6.19 -13.08
CA TYR A 160 -19.77 -5.93 -13.92
C TYR A 160 -19.40 -5.56 -15.37
N LEU A 161 -18.41 -4.69 -15.56
CA LEU A 161 -17.96 -4.30 -16.90
C LEU A 161 -17.34 -5.48 -17.66
N THR A 162 -16.57 -6.32 -16.95
CA THR A 162 -15.93 -7.51 -17.52
C THR A 162 -16.95 -8.56 -17.95
N SER A 163 -17.96 -8.83 -17.11
CA SER A 163 -19.04 -9.77 -17.43
C SER A 163 -19.94 -9.27 -18.56
N ARG A 164 -20.15 -7.96 -18.70
CA ARG A 164 -20.85 -7.37 -19.86
C ARG A 164 -20.12 -7.57 -21.18
N LEU A 165 -18.79 -7.53 -21.16
CA LEU A 165 -17.94 -7.81 -22.33
C LEU A 165 -17.85 -9.31 -22.67
N ALA A 166 -18.13 -10.18 -21.69
CA ALA A 166 -18.00 -11.64 -21.80
C ALA A 166 -19.32 -12.38 -22.10
N TRP A 167 -20.46 -11.68 -22.27
CA TRP A 167 -21.75 -12.32 -22.55
C TRP A 167 -22.09 -12.27 -24.06
N PRO A 168 -22.44 -13.39 -24.73
CA PRO A 168 -23.06 -14.59 -24.17
C PRO A 168 -22.16 -15.84 -24.28
N ALA A 169 -21.53 -16.22 -23.18
CA ALA A 169 -21.11 -17.60 -22.98
C ALA A 169 -21.67 -18.05 -21.63
N GLY A 170 -22.50 -19.10 -21.71
CA GLY A 170 -23.38 -19.52 -20.64
C GLY A 170 -22.69 -19.77 -19.30
N ILE A 171 -23.47 -19.48 -18.26
CA ILE A 171 -23.38 -20.03 -16.91
C ILE A 171 -23.07 -21.54 -17.01
N ARG A 172 -21.82 -21.94 -16.76
CA ARG A 172 -21.40 -23.30 -16.35
C ARG A 172 -19.89 -23.35 -16.08
N SER A 173 -19.50 -22.84 -14.91
CA SER A 173 -18.44 -23.38 -14.04
C SER A 173 -18.47 -22.46 -12.82
N LEU A 174 -18.87 -22.93 -11.65
CA LEU A 174 -18.09 -23.82 -10.80
C LEU A 174 -19.06 -24.72 -10.01
N GLU A 175 -19.04 -26.01 -10.33
CA GLU A 175 -19.10 -27.06 -9.30
C GLU A 175 -17.71 -27.17 -8.65
#